data_AF-A0A954T372-F1
#
_entry.id   AF-A0A954T372-F1
#
_cell.length_a   1.000
_cell.length_b   1.000
_cell.length_c   1.000
_cell.angle_alpha   90.00
_cell.angle_beta   90.00
_cell.angle_gamma   90.00
#
_symmetry.space_group_name_H-M   'P 1'
#
loop_
_entity.id
_entity.type
_entity.pdbx_description
1 polymer ?
#
loop_
_entity_poly.entity_id
_entity_poly.type
_entity_poly.pdbx_seq_one_letter_code
_entity_poly.pdbx_strand_id
1 'polypeptide(L)'
;MVSSRYHAVVTSMPGGVASAGVSMDERLDNLMHDRGHRHLLMNVAQPDLEQRLYTVLEKLRQDREQIQDEISATVVRHLGMMSKMGCRLLGHIGDRYPEFADLKPNRSWEGYLPPLSEQLHRQIEIHEDVVTHAAA
;
A
#
# COMPACT_ATOMS: atom_id res chain seq x y z
N MET A 1 12.24 -8.97 -5.30
CA MET A 1 11.46 -9.34 -6.51
C MET A 1 11.53 -8.19 -7.50
N VAL A 2 11.59 -8.45 -8.81
CA VAL A 2 11.40 -7.40 -9.84
C VAL A 2 10.23 -7.81 -10.73
N SER A 3 9.35 -6.87 -11.06
CA SER A 3 8.21 -7.15 -11.94
C SER A 3 7.84 -5.94 -12.79
N SER A 4 7.32 -6.20 -13.99
CA SER A 4 6.63 -5.20 -14.81
C SER A 4 5.10 -5.22 -14.63
N ARG A 5 4.60 -6.12 -13.78
CA ARG A 5 3.16 -6.27 -13.54
C ARG A 5 2.76 -5.56 -12.26
N TYR A 6 1.93 -4.53 -12.39
CA TYR A 6 1.35 -3.78 -11.27
C TYR A 6 0.82 -4.70 -10.16
N HIS A 7 -0.05 -5.66 -10.52
CA HIS A 7 -0.67 -6.54 -9.54
C HIS A 7 0.34 -7.41 -8.79
N ALA A 8 1.42 -7.86 -9.44
CA ALA A 8 2.44 -8.65 -8.76
C ALA A 8 3.12 -7.85 -7.64
N VAL A 9 3.40 -6.56 -7.87
CA VAL A 9 3.96 -5.67 -6.84
C VAL A 9 2.93 -5.46 -5.72
N VAL A 10 1.71 -5.04 -6.06
CA VAL A 10 0.65 -4.73 -5.08
C VAL A 10 0.32 -5.93 -4.19
N THR A 11 0.05 -7.10 -4.76
CA THR A 11 -0.35 -8.27 -3.98
C THR A 11 0.78 -8.82 -3.13
N SER A 12 2.03 -8.48 -3.43
CA SER A 12 3.19 -8.87 -2.63
C SER A 12 3.44 -7.96 -1.41
N MET A 13 2.83 -6.77 -1.38
CA MET A 13 3.05 -5.77 -0.33
C MET A 13 2.58 -6.26 1.06
N PRO A 14 1.39 -6.85 1.24
CA PRO A 14 0.99 -7.42 2.53
C PRO A 14 1.99 -8.49 3.01
N GLY A 15 2.59 -9.22 2.07
CA GLY A 15 3.63 -10.23 2.32
C GLY A 15 5.00 -9.65 2.70
N GLY A 16 5.19 -8.34 2.68
CA GLY A 16 6.47 -7.69 2.99
C GLY A 16 7.55 -7.95 1.94
N VAL A 17 7.18 -8.28 0.70
CA VAL A 17 8.17 -8.62 -0.33
C VAL A 17 8.87 -7.35 -0.83
N ALA A 18 10.16 -7.20 -0.52
CA ALA A 18 11.01 -6.19 -1.13
C ALA A 18 10.97 -6.30 -2.66
N SER A 19 10.44 -5.27 -3.30
CA SER A 19 10.09 -5.30 -4.72
C SER A 19 10.56 -4.06 -5.47
N ALA A 20 10.79 -4.22 -6.77
CA ALA A 20 11.11 -3.15 -7.71
C ALA A 20 10.29 -3.30 -8.99
N GLY A 21 10.19 -2.20 -9.75
CA GLY A 21 9.36 -2.12 -10.94
C GLY A 21 10.17 -1.88 -12.22
N VAL A 22 9.73 -2.48 -13.33
CA VAL A 22 10.10 -2.03 -14.69
C VAL A 22 8.80 -1.60 -15.38
N SER A 23 8.64 -0.32 -15.67
CA SER A 23 7.38 0.21 -16.20
C SER A 23 7.47 0.70 -17.64
N MET A 24 6.33 0.64 -18.32
CA MET A 24 6.04 1.37 -19.56
C MET A 24 5.00 2.48 -19.33
N ASP A 25 4.24 2.41 -18.25
CA ASP A 25 3.09 3.26 -17.96
C ASP A 25 3.14 3.86 -16.54
N GLU A 26 2.14 4.67 -16.23
CA GLU A 26 2.02 5.43 -14.98
C GLU A 26 1.65 4.57 -13.77
N ARG A 27 1.14 3.34 -13.93
CA ARG A 27 0.55 2.59 -12.82
C ARG A 27 1.60 2.18 -11.80
N LEU A 28 2.73 1.63 -12.29
CA LEU A 28 3.86 1.34 -11.41
C LEU A 28 4.54 2.64 -10.94
N ASP A 29 4.60 3.70 -11.76
CA ASP A 29 5.17 4.98 -11.28
C ASP A 29 4.40 5.55 -10.09
N ASN A 30 3.07 5.61 -10.19
CA ASN A 30 2.20 6.08 -9.12
C ASN A 30 2.33 5.22 -7.87
N LEU A 31 2.30 3.89 -7.99
CA LEU A 31 2.47 2.98 -6.85
C LEU A 31 3.84 3.17 -6.17
N MET A 32 4.91 3.21 -6.97
CA MET A 32 6.28 3.31 -6.45
C MET A 32 6.53 4.67 -5.82
N HIS A 33 5.91 5.73 -6.35
CA HIS A 33 5.92 7.06 -5.76
C HIS A 33 5.18 7.09 -4.41
N ASP A 34 3.96 6.55 -4.38
CA ASP A 34 3.08 6.51 -3.20
C ASP A 34 3.68 5.72 -2.03
N ARG A 35 4.42 4.63 -2.31
CA ARG A 35 5.17 3.88 -1.29
C ARG A 35 6.57 4.43 -0.96
N GLY A 36 6.98 5.56 -1.57
CA GLY A 36 8.29 6.20 -1.31
C GLY A 36 9.49 5.56 -2.02
N HIS A 37 9.27 4.58 -2.91
CA HIS A 37 10.31 3.76 -3.53
C HIS A 37 10.53 4.06 -5.02
N ARG A 38 10.29 5.29 -5.47
CA ARG A 38 10.46 5.66 -6.90
C ARG A 38 11.87 5.37 -7.43
N HIS A 39 12.89 5.40 -6.57
CA HIS A 39 14.27 5.05 -6.91
C HIS A 39 14.49 3.56 -7.25
N LEU A 40 13.51 2.69 -6.97
CA LEU A 40 13.49 1.28 -7.35
C LEU A 40 12.66 1.02 -8.63
N LEU A 41 12.27 2.08 -9.34
CA LEU A 41 11.54 2.00 -10.60
C LEU A 41 12.48 2.28 -11.77
N MET A 42 12.40 1.44 -12.80
CA MET A 42 13.08 1.63 -14.07
C MET A 42 12.07 1.77 -15.20
N ASN A 43 12.44 2.46 -16.27
CA ASN A 43 11.63 2.56 -17.47
C ASN A 43 12.18 1.60 -18.54
N VAL A 44 11.32 0.89 -19.25
CA VAL A 44 11.72 -0.10 -20.27
C VAL A 44 12.60 0.50 -21.39
N ALA A 45 12.43 1.79 -21.70
CA ALA A 45 13.11 2.47 -22.80
C ALA A 45 14.47 3.06 -22.37
N GLN A 46 14.90 2.87 -21.13
CA GLN A 46 16.21 3.32 -20.66
C GLN A 46 17.32 2.55 -21.39
N PRO A 47 18.28 3.23 -22.04
CA PRO A 47 19.35 2.57 -22.78
C PRO A 47 20.32 1.79 -21.88
N ASP A 48 20.35 2.11 -20.59
CA ASP A 48 21.17 1.49 -19.54
C ASP A 48 20.36 0.56 -18.60
N LEU A 49 19.22 0.04 -19.08
CA LEU A 49 18.29 -0.76 -18.28
C LEU A 49 18.94 -1.98 -17.63
N GLU A 50 19.84 -2.67 -18.32
CA GLU A 50 20.54 -3.85 -17.79
C GLU A 50 21.37 -3.51 -16.55
N GLN A 51 22.19 -2.45 -16.64
CA GLN A 51 23.04 -2.00 -15.54
C GLN A 51 22.21 -1.47 -14.37
N ARG A 52 21.11 -0.76 -14.65
CA ARG A 52 20.16 -0.30 -13.63
C ARG A 52 19.48 -1.46 -12.93
N LEU A 53 19.05 -2.47 -13.66
CA LEU A 53 18.40 -3.65 -13.11
C LEU A 53 19.32 -4.37 -12.13
N TYR A 54 20.59 -4.54 -12.49
CA TYR A 54 21.58 -5.14 -11.60
C TYR A 54 21.75 -4.32 -10.31
N THR A 55 21.86 -3.00 -10.42
CA THR A 55 22.00 -2.09 -9.27
C THR A 55 20.78 -2.15 -8.36
N VAL A 56 19.57 -2.18 -8.93
CA VAL A 56 18.32 -2.29 -8.17
C VAL A 56 18.20 -3.64 -7.48
N LEU A 57 18.61 -4.73 -8.13
CA LEU A 57 18.64 -6.07 -7.52
C LEU A 57 19.58 -6.11 -6.30
N GLU A 58 20.76 -5.49 -6.40
CA GLU A 58 21.68 -5.37 -5.26
C GLU A 58 21.07 -4.55 -4.13
N LYS A 59 20.42 -3.42 -4.42
CA LYS A 59 19.71 -2.62 -3.40
C LYS A 59 18.59 -3.40 -2.72
N LEU A 60 17.76 -4.11 -3.50
CA LEU A 60 16.70 -4.97 -2.93
C LEU A 60 17.25 -6.04 -1.99
N ARG A 61 18.47 -6.53 -2.24
CA ARG A 61 19.15 -7.51 -1.40
C ARG A 61 19.75 -6.88 -0.15
N GLN A 62 20.42 -5.74 -0.29
CA GLN A 62 21.12 -5.04 0.79
C GLN A 62 20.14 -4.37 1.75
N ASP A 63 19.14 -3.67 1.23
CA ASP A 63 18.20 -2.85 2.00
C ASP A 63 16.88 -3.59 2.26
N ARG A 64 16.88 -4.93 2.17
CA ARG A 64 15.68 -5.77 2.17
C ARG A 64 14.76 -5.49 3.35
N GLU A 65 15.31 -5.45 4.55
CA GLU A 65 14.56 -5.29 5.79
C GLU A 65 13.95 -3.89 5.89
N GLN A 66 14.71 -2.86 5.55
CA GLN A 66 14.23 -1.49 5.50
C GLN A 66 13.09 -1.33 4.48
N ILE A 67 13.28 -1.83 3.25
CA ILE A 67 12.25 -1.73 2.21
C ILE A 67 10.99 -2.49 2.62
N GLN A 68 11.13 -3.64 3.27
CA GLN A 68 10.02 -4.42 3.79
C GLN A 68 9.22 -3.65 4.85
N ASP A 69 9.90 -2.99 5.79
CA ASP A 69 9.28 -2.16 6.83
C ASP A 69 8.53 -0.96 6.21
N GLU A 70 9.14 -0.26 5.27
CA GLU A 70 8.54 0.88 4.57
C GLU A 70 7.30 0.47 3.73
N ILE A 71 7.34 -0.73 3.12
CA ILE A 71 6.17 -1.31 2.44
C ILE A 71 5.07 -1.62 3.44
N SER A 72 5.40 -2.23 4.58
CA SER A 72 4.45 -2.58 5.65
C SER A 72 3.73 -1.32 6.17
N ALA A 73 4.49 -0.26 6.49
CA ALA A 73 3.92 1.03 6.87
C ALA A 73 3.00 1.62 5.79
N THR A 74 3.34 1.44 4.52
CA THR A 74 2.48 1.87 3.40
C THR A 74 1.16 1.09 3.33
N VAL A 75 1.20 -0.23 3.51
CA VAL A 75 -0.02 -1.05 3.57
C VAL A 75 -0.92 -0.57 4.70
N VAL A 76 -0.37 -0.35 5.89
CA VAL A 76 -1.11 0.13 7.06
C VAL A 76 -1.72 1.51 6.83
N ARG A 77 -0.98 2.44 6.23
CA ARG A 77 -1.50 3.75 5.81
C ARG A 77 -2.69 3.60 4.86
N HIS A 78 -2.64 2.67 3.91
CA HIS A 78 -3.72 2.42 2.95
C HIS A 78 -4.97 1.85 3.62
N LEU A 79 -4.80 0.99 4.64
CA LEU A 79 -5.92 0.52 5.44
C LEU A 79 -6.59 1.69 6.16
N GLY A 80 -5.82 2.61 6.76
CA GLY A 80 -6.37 3.83 7.37
C GLY A 80 -7.15 4.71 6.36
N MET A 81 -6.59 4.94 5.18
CA MET A 81 -7.29 5.68 4.11
C MET A 81 -8.57 4.98 3.65
N MET A 82 -8.55 3.66 3.50
CA MET A 82 -9.73 2.87 3.11
C MET A 82 -10.83 2.97 4.18
N SER A 83 -10.45 2.93 5.46
CA SER A 83 -11.39 3.14 6.57
C SER A 83 -12.07 4.51 6.48
N LYS A 84 -11.27 5.57 6.24
CA LYS A 84 -11.77 6.93 6.05
C LYS A 84 -12.72 7.05 4.85
N MET A 85 -12.43 6.34 3.76
CA MET A 85 -13.34 6.26 2.60
C MET A 85 -14.67 5.59 2.97
N GLY A 86 -14.64 4.48 3.73
CA GLY A 86 -15.84 3.80 4.20
C GLY A 86 -16.70 4.69 5.11
N CYS A 87 -16.07 5.41 6.03
CA CYS A 87 -16.75 6.37 6.91
C CYS A 87 -17.46 7.49 6.10
N ARG A 88 -16.76 8.08 5.13
CA ARG A 88 -17.34 9.11 4.23
C ARG A 88 -18.49 8.59 3.40
N LEU A 89 -18.36 7.38 2.85
CA LEU A 89 -19.40 6.75 2.05
C LEU A 89 -20.67 6.55 2.88
N LEU A 90 -20.55 6.02 4.09
CA LEU A 90 -21.69 5.80 4.98
C LEU A 90 -22.32 7.11 5.45
N GLY A 91 -21.53 8.14 5.72
CA GLY A 91 -22.05 9.48 5.97
C GLY A 91 -22.89 9.99 4.81
N HIS A 92 -22.36 9.91 3.58
CA HIS A 92 -23.09 10.34 2.39
C HIS A 92 -24.37 9.54 2.14
N ILE A 93 -24.36 8.24 2.42
CA ILE A 93 -25.56 7.40 2.32
C ILE A 93 -26.60 7.84 3.36
N GLY A 94 -26.22 8.02 4.62
CA GLY A 94 -27.15 8.45 5.68
C GLY A 94 -27.77 9.83 5.41
N ASP A 95 -27.00 10.75 4.84
CA ASP A 95 -27.49 12.09 4.46
C ASP A 95 -28.51 12.03 3.31
N ARG A 96 -28.33 11.09 2.36
CA ARG A 96 -29.16 10.99 1.15
C ARG A 96 -30.35 10.03 1.30
N TYR A 97 -30.21 9.01 2.15
CA TYR A 97 -31.14 7.90 2.34
C TYR A 97 -31.31 7.63 3.85
N PRO A 98 -32.24 8.32 4.53
CA PRO A 98 -32.42 8.23 5.98
C PRO A 98 -32.73 6.82 6.50
N GLU A 99 -33.30 5.95 5.66
CA GLU A 99 -33.54 4.53 5.98
C GLU A 99 -32.25 3.75 6.26
N PHE A 100 -31.08 4.28 5.86
CA PHE A 100 -29.76 3.71 6.08
C PHE A 100 -28.91 4.49 7.09
N ALA A 101 -29.50 5.45 7.83
CA ALA A 101 -28.76 6.31 8.76
C ALA A 101 -28.05 5.55 9.91
N ASP A 102 -28.57 4.36 10.25
CA ASP A 102 -28.03 3.49 11.30
C ASP A 102 -26.96 2.50 10.80
N LEU A 103 -26.59 2.54 9.50
CA LEU A 103 -25.46 1.78 8.96
C LEU A 103 -24.14 2.39 9.46
N LYS A 104 -23.81 2.16 10.73
CA LYS A 104 -22.50 2.47 11.29
C LYS A 104 -21.87 1.16 11.75
N PRO A 105 -20.78 0.70 11.11
CA PRO A 105 -19.93 -0.32 11.70
C PRO A 105 -19.52 0.10 13.11
N ASN A 106 -19.20 -0.88 13.96
CA ASN A 106 -18.66 -0.63 15.31
C ASN A 106 -17.68 0.55 15.28
N ARG A 107 -17.74 1.41 16.32
CA ARG A 107 -17.12 2.75 16.39
C ARG A 107 -15.59 2.81 16.20
N SER A 108 -14.92 1.71 15.89
CA SER A 108 -13.51 1.66 15.56
C SER A 108 -13.29 1.84 14.05
N TRP A 109 -12.11 2.28 13.67
CA TRP A 109 -11.77 2.52 12.26
C TRP A 109 -11.72 1.20 11.46
N GLU A 110 -11.40 0.08 12.09
CA GLU A 110 -11.41 -1.26 11.48
C GLU A 110 -12.80 -1.70 11.04
N GLY A 111 -13.86 -1.17 11.66
CA GLY A 111 -15.24 -1.46 11.27
C GLY A 111 -15.56 -1.10 9.82
N TYR A 112 -14.78 -0.19 9.23
CA TYR A 112 -14.93 0.23 7.83
C TYR A 112 -14.09 -0.60 6.84
N LEU A 113 -13.41 -1.65 7.31
CA LEU A 113 -12.54 -2.51 6.51
C LEU A 113 -13.14 -3.91 6.29
N PRO A 114 -12.74 -4.62 5.23
CA PRO A 114 -13.01 -6.05 5.13
C PRO A 114 -12.24 -6.83 6.21
N PRO A 115 -12.62 -8.09 6.49
CA PRO A 115 -11.88 -8.94 7.42
C PRO A 115 -10.40 -9.00 7.08
N LEU A 116 -9.56 -8.66 8.05
CA LEU A 116 -8.11 -8.63 7.89
C LEU A 116 -7.49 -9.97 8.27
N SER A 117 -6.40 -10.34 7.60
CA SER A 117 -5.61 -11.53 7.96
C SER A 117 -4.81 -11.29 9.25
N GLU A 118 -4.38 -12.35 9.93
CA GLU A 118 -3.50 -12.24 11.12
C GLU A 118 -2.18 -11.50 10.82
N GLN A 119 -1.68 -11.61 9.57
CA GLN A 119 -0.49 -10.89 9.15
C GLN A 119 -0.72 -9.37 9.11
N LEU A 120 -1.87 -8.92 8.59
CA LEU A 120 -2.21 -7.50 8.54
C LEU A 120 -2.44 -6.92 9.94
N HIS A 121 -3.07 -7.69 10.85
CA HIS A 121 -3.20 -7.28 12.25
C HIS A 121 -1.83 -7.03 12.90
N ARG A 122 -0.88 -7.95 12.73
CA ARG A 122 0.49 -7.76 13.23
C ARG A 122 1.19 -6.53 12.63
N GLN A 123 0.98 -6.26 11.34
CA GLN A 123 1.54 -5.06 10.71
C GLN A 123 0.93 -3.78 11.29
N ILE A 124 -0.37 -3.78 11.57
CA ILE A 124 -1.06 -2.66 12.24
C ILE A 124 -0.46 -2.43 13.64
N GLU A 125 -0.26 -3.49 14.42
CA GLU A 125 0.36 -3.40 15.75
C GLU A 125 1.78 -2.79 15.68
N ILE A 126 2.58 -3.17 14.69
CA ILE A 126 3.93 -2.63 14.48
C ILE A 126 3.90 -1.14 14.07
N HIS A 127 2.90 -0.72 13.30
CA HIS A 127 2.79 0.62 12.74
C HIS A 127 1.54 1.38 13.22
N GLU A 128 1.16 1.21 14.49
CA GLU A 128 -0.08 1.77 15.07
C GLU A 128 -0.18 3.29 14.91
N ASP A 129 0.95 3.98 15.07
CA ASP A 129 1.02 5.43 14.86
C ASP A 129 0.64 5.82 13.43
N VAL A 130 1.03 5.03 12.43
CA VAL A 130 0.76 5.31 11.01
C VAL A 130 -0.73 5.23 10.71
N VAL A 131 -1.41 4.24 11.28
CA VAL A 131 -2.85 4.05 11.02
C VAL A 131 -3.70 5.10 11.71
N THR A 132 -3.31 5.50 12.93
CA THR A 132 -4.03 6.52 13.69
C THR A 132 -4.02 7.87 12.96
N HIS A 133 -2.89 8.26 12.37
CA HIS A 133 -2.80 9.48 11.56
C HIS A 133 -3.57 9.38 10.23
N ALA A 134 -3.62 8.21 9.61
CA ALA A 134 -4.31 8.00 8.34
C ALA A 134 -5.85 7.88 8.50
N ALA A 135 -6.30 7.38 9.65
CA ALA A 135 -7.70 7.18 10.00
C ALA A 135 -8.37 8.44 10.62
N ALA A 136 -7.59 9.36 11.18
CA ALA A 136 -8.05 10.70 11.58
C ALA A 136 -8.45 11.56 10.36
#